data_AF-A0A7V9JAM1-F1
#
_entry.id   AF-A0A7V9JAM1-F1
#
_cell.length_a   1.000
_cell.length_b   1.000
_cell.length_c   1.000
_cell.angle_alpha   90.00
_cell.angle_beta   90.00
_cell.angle_gamma   90.00
#
_symmetry.space_group_name_H-M   'P 1'
#
loop_
_entity.id
_entity.type
_entity.pdbx_description
1 polymer ?
#
loop_
_entity_poly.entity_id
_entity_poly.type
_entity_poly.pdbx_seq_one_letter_code
_entity_poly.pdbx_strand_id
1 'polypeptide(L)'
;VSMLAGEPLLDPGPDGGSATRQADLVRMHDAFDSEQLGLFARARGVYCAVHYQPQTQRLTLVADRLGLRTIYYWIGRDCVIFASALRILESLPEVPKVMDLVAVTEVAMLGHPVRPARSFG
;
A
#
# COMPACT_ATOMS: atom_id res chain seq x y z
N VAL A 1 -8.97 1.31 10.78
CA VAL A 1 -9.69 1.55 9.50
C VAL A 1 -8.83 1.02 8.37
N SER A 2 -9.38 0.18 7.49
CA SER A 2 -8.63 -0.44 6.40
C SER A 2 -9.25 -0.13 5.04
N MET A 3 -8.43 0.10 4.02
CA MET A 3 -8.82 0.23 2.62
C MET A 3 -8.01 -0.76 1.79
N LEU A 4 -8.69 -1.54 0.96
CA LEU A 4 -8.08 -2.62 0.16
C LEU A 4 -8.57 -2.52 -1.28
N ALA A 5 -7.68 -2.69 -2.26
CA ALA A 5 -8.01 -2.63 -3.68
C ALA A 5 -7.21 -3.66 -4.48
N GLY A 6 -7.78 -4.09 -5.61
CA GLY A 6 -7.17 -5.08 -6.52
C GLY A 6 -7.66 -6.51 -6.29
N GLU A 7 -6.84 -7.46 -6.72
CA GLU A 7 -7.09 -8.90 -6.70
C GLU A 7 -5.94 -9.57 -5.92
N PRO A 8 -6.12 -9.92 -4.64
CA PRO A 8 -5.03 -10.49 -3.85
C PRO A 8 -4.61 -11.88 -4.28
N LEU A 9 -5.55 -12.70 -4.76
CA LEU A 9 -5.33 -14.09 -5.17
C LEU A 9 -4.64 -14.89 -4.05
N LEU A 10 -5.30 -14.98 -2.90
CA LEU A 10 -4.82 -15.81 -1.79
C LEU A 10 -5.04 -17.29 -2.13
N ASP A 11 -4.13 -18.13 -1.64
CA ASP A 11 -4.35 -19.57 -1.71
C ASP A 11 -5.66 -19.92 -0.95
N PRO A 12 -6.47 -20.85 -1.50
CA PRO A 12 -7.66 -21.36 -0.83
C PRO A 12 -7.32 -21.80 0.58
N GLY A 13 -8.22 -21.54 1.52
CA GLY A 13 -8.09 -22.06 2.88
C GLY A 13 -8.10 -23.59 2.90
N PRO A 14 -7.74 -24.21 4.03
CA PRO A 14 -7.76 -25.67 4.18
C PRO A 14 -9.12 -26.29 3.85
N ASP A 15 -10.20 -25.52 3.95
CA ASP A 15 -11.57 -25.93 3.65
C ASP A 15 -11.90 -25.98 2.15
N GLY A 16 -10.94 -25.69 1.26
CA GLY A 16 -11.09 -25.86 -0.20
C GLY A 16 -12.13 -24.95 -0.86
N GLY A 17 -12.67 -23.96 -0.13
CA GLY A 17 -13.65 -23.02 -0.65
C GLY A 17 -13.09 -22.17 -1.80
N SER A 18 -13.95 -21.84 -2.77
CA SER A 18 -13.60 -20.99 -3.91
C SER A 18 -13.08 -19.63 -3.43
N ALA A 19 -11.81 -19.33 -3.75
CA ALA A 19 -11.16 -18.07 -3.41
C ALA A 19 -11.74 -16.95 -4.27
N THR A 20 -12.76 -16.28 -3.74
CA THR A 20 -13.31 -15.07 -4.37
C THR A 20 -12.51 -13.86 -3.93
N ARG A 21 -12.39 -12.87 -4.82
CA ARG A 21 -11.85 -11.55 -4.50
C ARG A 21 -12.39 -10.99 -3.19
N GLN A 22 -13.70 -11.05 -2.99
CA GLN A 22 -14.34 -10.50 -1.80
C GLN A 22 -13.90 -11.22 -0.53
N ALA A 23 -13.83 -12.55 -0.57
CA ALA A 23 -13.34 -13.35 0.56
C ALA A 23 -11.87 -13.04 0.87
N ASP A 24 -11.04 -12.84 -0.15
CA ASP A 24 -9.64 -12.48 0.03
C ASP A 24 -9.48 -11.11 0.72
N LEU A 25 -10.27 -10.12 0.30
CA LEU A 25 -10.25 -8.78 0.91
C LEU A 25 -10.70 -8.83 2.38
N VAL A 26 -11.72 -9.63 2.71
CA VAL A 26 -12.16 -9.82 4.10
C VAL A 26 -11.04 -10.47 4.94
N ARG A 27 -10.42 -11.54 4.44
CA ARG A 27 -9.29 -12.20 5.14
C ARG A 27 -8.11 -11.24 5.37
N MET A 28 -7.81 -10.39 4.40
CA MET A 28 -6.77 -9.37 4.55
C MET A 28 -7.15 -8.28 5.56
N HIS A 29 -8.42 -7.89 5.63
CA HIS A 29 -8.90 -6.98 6.65
C HIS A 29 -8.69 -7.57 8.05
N ASP A 30 -9.14 -8.81 8.26
CA ASP A 30 -8.99 -9.51 9.55
C ASP A 30 -7.52 -9.73 9.93
N ALA A 31 -6.64 -9.90 8.93
CA ALA A 31 -5.21 -10.01 9.14
C ALA A 31 -4.57 -8.71 9.65
N PHE A 32 -5.13 -7.53 9.33
CA PHE A 32 -4.69 -6.29 9.96
C PHE A 32 -5.08 -6.25 11.43
N ASP A 33 -6.33 -6.58 11.75
CA ASP A 33 -6.86 -6.51 13.12
C ASP A 33 -6.20 -7.54 14.05
N SER A 34 -5.78 -8.69 13.50
CA SER A 34 -5.06 -9.74 14.23
C SER A 34 -3.53 -9.65 14.12
N GLU A 35 -2.99 -8.59 13.51
CA GLU A 35 -1.56 -8.36 13.25
C GLU A 35 -0.86 -9.50 12.47
N GLN A 36 -1.61 -10.30 11.71
CA GLN A 36 -1.09 -11.42 10.90
C GLN A 36 -0.61 -10.95 9.53
N LEU A 37 0.33 -9.99 9.51
CA LEU A 37 0.80 -9.35 8.28
C LEU A 37 1.51 -10.31 7.30
N GLY A 38 1.91 -11.51 7.75
CA GLY A 38 2.45 -12.56 6.89
C GLY A 38 1.48 -13.04 5.80
N LEU A 39 0.16 -12.83 5.96
CA LEU A 39 -0.84 -13.16 4.94
C LEU A 39 -0.61 -12.35 3.65
N PHE A 40 -0.21 -11.09 3.77
CA PHE A 40 0.02 -10.21 2.62
C PHE A 40 1.19 -10.70 1.76
N ALA A 41 2.26 -11.19 2.39
CA ALA A 41 3.41 -11.74 1.65
C ALA A 41 3.08 -13.02 0.85
N ARG A 42 2.00 -13.72 1.20
CA ARG A 42 1.54 -14.94 0.53
C ARG A 42 0.61 -14.68 -0.66
N ALA A 43 0.05 -13.48 -0.75
CA ALA A 43 -0.79 -13.08 -1.86
C ALA A 43 0.02 -13.05 -3.17
N ARG A 44 -0.58 -13.54 -4.25
CA ARG A 44 0.09 -13.70 -5.56
C ARG A 44 -0.43 -12.74 -6.62
N GLY A 45 -1.51 -12.03 -6.34
CA GLY A 45 -2.12 -11.10 -7.27
C GLY A 45 -1.67 -9.66 -7.08
N VAL A 46 -2.31 -8.76 -7.84
CA VAL A 46 -2.01 -7.33 -7.86
C VAL A 46 -3.02 -6.61 -6.96
N TYR A 47 -2.54 -6.11 -5.84
CA TYR A 47 -3.36 -5.45 -4.83
C TYR A 47 -2.56 -4.36 -4.10
N CYS A 48 -3.28 -3.50 -3.41
CA CYS A 48 -2.69 -2.58 -2.45
C CYS A 48 -3.62 -2.46 -1.23
N ALA A 49 -3.02 -2.23 -0.06
CA ALA A 49 -3.75 -2.12 1.19
C ALA A 49 -3.22 -0.95 2.03
N VAL A 50 -4.13 -0.33 2.77
CA VAL A 50 -3.82 0.69 3.76
C VAL A 50 -4.58 0.39 5.03
N HIS A 51 -3.90 0.46 6.17
CA HIS A 51 -4.53 0.33 7.48
C HIS A 51 -4.05 1.44 8.40
N TYR A 52 -4.99 2.19 8.96
CA TYR A 52 -4.74 3.19 9.98
C TYR A 52 -5.32 2.74 11.32
N GLN A 53 -4.47 2.74 12.35
CA GLN A 53 -4.82 2.42 13.72
C GLN A 53 -4.80 3.70 14.57
N PRO A 54 -5.97 4.27 14.92
CA PRO A 54 -6.04 5.54 15.65
C PRO A 54 -5.42 5.50 17.04
N GLN A 55 -5.48 4.35 17.72
CA GLN A 55 -4.99 4.18 19.09
C GLN A 55 -3.47 4.35 19.19
N THR A 56 -2.75 3.96 18.15
CA THR A 56 -1.28 4.00 18.08
C THR A 56 -0.77 5.04 17.08
N GLN A 57 -1.68 5.75 16.41
CA GLN A 57 -1.39 6.65 15.28
C GLN A 57 -0.53 6.00 14.19
N ARG A 58 -0.71 4.69 13.98
CA ARG A 58 0.09 3.91 13.04
C ARG A 58 -0.61 3.80 11.71
N LEU A 59 0.08 4.22 10.65
CA LEU A 59 -0.33 4.00 9.26
C LEU A 59 0.54 2.90 8.63
N THR A 60 -0.11 1.87 8.10
CA THR A 60 0.54 0.76 7.40
C THR A 60 0.12 0.78 5.94
N LEU A 61 1.10 0.84 5.03
CA LEU A 61 0.90 0.77 3.58
C LEU A 61 1.48 -0.56 3.08
N VAL A 62 0.72 -1.29 2.27
CA VAL A 62 1.13 -2.58 1.70
C VAL A 62 0.93 -2.53 0.19
N ALA A 63 2.01 -2.71 -0.56
CA ALA A 63 1.96 -2.95 -2.00
C ALA A 63 2.04 -4.46 -2.28
N ASP A 64 1.59 -4.88 -3.47
CA ASP A 64 1.76 -6.26 -3.91
C ASP A 64 3.23 -6.66 -4.06
N ARG A 65 3.46 -7.97 -4.10
CA ARG A 65 4.81 -8.55 -4.14
C ARG A 65 5.64 -8.11 -5.35
N LEU A 66 5.01 -7.77 -6.47
CA LEU A 66 5.69 -7.35 -7.69
C LEU A 66 5.83 -5.83 -7.78
N GLY A 67 5.26 -5.08 -6.81
CA GLY A 67 5.25 -3.61 -6.83
C GLY A 67 4.44 -3.02 -7.98
N LEU A 68 3.58 -3.82 -8.64
CA LEU A 68 2.85 -3.39 -9.83
C LEU A 68 1.83 -2.29 -9.51
N ARG A 69 1.26 -2.32 -8.30
CA ARG A 69 0.42 -1.27 -7.74
C ARG A 69 1.24 -0.42 -6.78
N THR A 70 1.90 0.59 -7.32
CA THR A 70 2.65 1.56 -6.53
C THR A 70 1.74 2.36 -5.59
N ILE A 71 2.16 2.52 -4.34
CA ILE A 71 1.57 3.50 -3.41
C ILE A 71 2.57 4.64 -3.28
N TYR A 72 2.15 5.82 -3.71
CA TYR A 72 2.86 7.06 -3.46
C TYR A 72 2.39 7.64 -2.13
N TYR A 73 3.29 8.19 -1.34
CA TYR A 73 2.93 8.86 -0.11
C TYR A 73 3.78 10.11 0.11
N TRP A 74 3.19 11.06 0.82
CA TRP A 74 3.83 12.26 1.30
C TRP A 74 3.53 12.42 2.80
N ILE A 75 4.59 12.71 3.56
CA ILE A 75 4.50 12.92 5.00
C ILE A 75 4.66 14.43 5.24
N GLY A 76 3.57 15.06 5.66
CA GLY A 76 3.55 16.45 6.09
C GLY A 76 3.80 16.59 7.60
N ARG A 77 3.63 17.82 8.10
CA ARG A 77 3.70 18.11 9.54
C ARG A 77 2.53 17.51 10.32
N ASP A 78 1.32 17.65 9.78
CA ASP A 78 0.09 17.32 10.50
C ASP A 78 -0.69 16.15 9.89
N CYS A 79 -0.31 15.71 8.68
CA CYS A 79 -1.01 14.66 7.95
C CYS A 79 -0.08 13.82 7.09
N VAL A 80 -0.54 12.62 6.76
CA VAL A 80 0.08 11.75 5.74
C VAL A 80 -0.93 11.58 4.62
N ILE A 81 -0.48 11.86 3.39
CA ILE A 81 -1.30 11.72 2.18
C ILE A 81 -0.73 10.57 1.36
N PHE A 82 -1.59 9.68 0.87
CA PHE A 82 -1.18 8.57 0.01
C PHE A 82 -2.13 8.43 -1.18
N ALA A 83 -1.60 7.93 -2.30
CA ALA A 83 -2.35 7.72 -3.52
C ALA A 83 -1.76 6.56 -4.35
N SER A 84 -2.60 5.92 -5.16
CA SER A 84 -2.17 4.90 -6.13
C SER A 84 -1.64 5.47 -7.44
N ALA A 85 -1.65 6.81 -7.60
CA ALA A 85 -1.12 7.49 -8.77
C ALA A 85 -0.50 8.83 -8.38
N LEU A 86 0.74 9.08 -8.82
CA LEU A 86 1.52 10.28 -8.49
C LEU A 86 0.78 11.58 -8.85
N ARG A 87 0.13 11.62 -10.02
CA ARG A 87 -0.68 12.77 -10.48
C ARG A 87 -1.74 13.24 -9.49
N ILE A 88 -2.23 12.36 -8.62
CA ILE A 88 -3.20 12.71 -7.58
C ILE A 88 -2.52 13.56 -6.51
N LEU A 89 -1.31 13.16 -6.06
CA LEU A 89 -0.54 13.94 -5.09
C LEU A 89 -0.12 15.29 -5.65
N GLU A 90 0.31 15.34 -6.92
CA GLU A 90 0.74 16.59 -7.58
C GLU A 90 -0.40 17.62 -7.73
N SER A 91 -1.65 17.14 -7.72
CA SER A 91 -2.84 17.99 -7.79
C SER A 91 -3.18 18.67 -6.46
N LEU A 92 -2.61 18.20 -5.34
CA LEU A 92 -2.91 18.71 -4.01
C LEU A 92 -2.01 19.91 -3.65
N PRO A 93 -2.57 21.06 -3.22
CA PRO A 93 -1.79 22.24 -2.85
C PRO A 93 -0.82 22.02 -1.68
N GLU A 94 -1.16 21.07 -0.80
CA GLU A 94 -0.44 20.76 0.44
C GLU A 94 0.83 19.95 0.19
N VAL A 95 0.92 19.26 -0.93
CA VAL A 95 2.09 18.47 -1.32
C VAL A 95 3.08 19.41 -2.02
N PRO A 96 4.28 19.67 -1.46
CA PRO A 96 5.30 20.43 -2.15
C PRO A 96 5.63 19.72 -3.45
N LYS A 97 5.56 20.44 -4.57
CA LYS A 97 5.90 19.93 -5.92
C LYS A 97 7.42 19.73 -6.10
N VAL A 98 8.13 19.50 -5.01
CA VAL A 98 9.55 19.14 -5.00
C VAL A 98 9.61 17.65 -5.29
N MET A 99 9.56 17.34 -6.58
CA MET A 99 9.63 15.97 -7.09
C MET A 99 11.04 15.42 -6.83
N ASP A 100 11.14 14.35 -6.03
CA ASP A 100 12.37 13.56 -5.96
C ASP A 100 12.51 12.77 -7.27
N LEU A 101 13.14 13.43 -8.25
CA LEU A 101 13.39 12.88 -9.59
C LEU A 101 14.12 11.53 -9.52
N VAL A 102 14.89 11.25 -8.46
CA VAL A 102 15.60 9.98 -8.30
C VAL A 102 14.62 8.88 -7.90
N ALA A 103 13.76 9.13 -6.90
CA ALA A 103 12.73 8.18 -6.51
C ALA A 103 11.72 7.92 -7.64
N VAL A 104 11.36 8.95 -8.41
CA VAL A 104 10.50 8.82 -9.60
C VAL A 104 11.19 8.00 -10.69
N THR A 105 12.49 8.21 -10.92
CA THR A 105 13.25 7.43 -11.90
C THR A 105 13.42 5.98 -11.47
N GLU A 106 13.64 5.72 -10.18
CA GLU A 106 13.71 4.36 -9.62
C GLU A 106 12.36 3.65 -9.77
N VAL A 107 11.25 4.31 -9.46
CA VAL A 107 9.91 3.73 -9.69
C VAL A 107 9.64 3.49 -11.18
N ALA A 108 9.99 4.44 -12.06
CA ALA A 108 9.76 4.31 -13.49
C ALA A 108 10.63 3.21 -14.14
N MET A 109 11.85 2.99 -13.63
CA MET A 109 12.81 2.05 -14.20
C MET A 109 12.77 0.67 -13.53
N LEU A 110 12.41 0.61 -12.24
CA LEU A 110 12.54 -0.58 -11.39
C LEU A 110 11.20 -0.99 -10.75
N GLY A 111 10.14 -0.22 -10.94
CA GLY A 111 8.80 -0.48 -10.36
C GLY A 111 8.68 -0.16 -8.87
N HIS A 112 9.78 0.18 -8.19
CA HIS A 112 9.82 0.49 -6.77
C HIS A 112 10.98 1.44 -6.45
N PRO A 113 10.87 2.28 -5.41
CA PRO A 113 12.00 3.05 -4.92
C PRO A 113 13.02 2.11 -4.26
N VAL A 114 14.30 2.28 -4.60
CA VAL A 114 15.41 1.45 -4.09
C VAL A 114 16.04 2.11 -2.86
N ARG A 115 15.84 3.42 -2.69
CA ARG A 115 16.31 4.18 -1.53
C ARG A 115 15.16 4.43 -0.55
N PRO A 116 15.41 4.41 0.77
CA PRO A 116 14.43 4.85 1.75
C PRO A 116 14.06 6.31 1.46
N ALA A 117 12.76 6.62 1.48
CA ALA A 117 12.25 7.96 1.25
C ALA A 117 12.98 8.96 2.17
N ARG A 118 13.67 9.94 1.58
CA ARG A 118 14.33 10.98 2.37
C ARG A 118 13.24 11.81 3.05
N SER A 119 13.20 11.77 4.37
CA SER A 119 12.55 12.82 5.16
C SER A 119 13.30 14.12 4.89
N PHE A 120 12.67 15.06 4.18
CA PHE A 120 13.17 16.42 4.10
C PHE A 120 12.95 17.08 5.47
N GLY A 121 14.06 17.43 6.14
CA GLY A 121 14.07 18.39 7.24
C GLY A 121 14.19 19.81 6.72
#